data_AF-A0A937MZF4-F1
#
_entry.id   AF-A0A937MZF4-F1
#
_cell.length_a   1.000
_cell.length_b   1.000
_cell.length_c   1.000
_cell.angle_alpha   90.00
_cell.angle_beta   90.00
_cell.angle_gamma   90.00
#
_symmetry.space_group_name_H-M   'P 1'
#
loop_
_entity.id
_entity.type
_entity.pdbx_description
1 polymer ?
#
loop_
_entity_poly.entity_id
_entity_poly.type
_entity_poly.pdbx_seq_one_letter_code
_entity_poly.pdbx_strand_id
1 'polypeptide(L)'
;MSGADLKNANLMSANLVSANLTRTDFSGANLFSTKVMRADLRNANLSGANFQKANLTKANLEGANLNSADLMGANLSQAVLIGSDLIRASLVEANLLEADLSGADLTEAKLSGRYQREGYFSRGANLGKGKLAGAKMVRADLVAAELNETDCRDVDFSGANLSEASLKQACLVSTCFVNSKLGDADFRGADLTDADFSGAELIEAKFQGVDLRKVKNISFQELELSIIDSKTQIPDYIEVIWTSEDTYECRQKV
;
A
#
# COMPACT_ATOMS: atom_id res chain seq x y z
N MET A 1 19.80 22.03 10.15
CA MET A 1 20.89 21.28 9.49
C MET A 1 20.60 21.09 8.00
N SER A 2 19.95 22.09 7.36
CA SER A 2 19.62 22.01 5.93
C SER A 2 20.89 21.90 5.10
N GLY A 3 20.89 21.00 4.12
CA GLY A 3 22.03 20.74 3.23
C GLY A 3 23.26 20.15 3.90
N ALA A 4 23.18 19.71 5.17
CA ALA A 4 24.31 19.07 5.82
C ALA A 4 24.61 17.69 5.21
N ASP A 5 25.88 17.29 5.26
CA ASP A 5 26.31 15.93 4.96
C ASP A 5 26.37 15.14 6.28
N LEU A 6 25.44 14.19 6.43
CA LEU A 6 25.32 13.25 7.53
C LEU A 6 25.32 11.81 7.01
N LYS A 7 25.97 11.57 5.87
CA LYS A 7 26.11 10.25 5.28
C LYS A 7 26.76 9.28 6.27
N ASN A 8 26.17 8.09 6.39
CA ASN A 8 26.59 7.05 7.33
C ASN A 8 26.67 7.50 8.81
N ALA A 9 26.11 8.66 9.16
CA ALA A 9 26.17 9.16 10.53
C ALA A 9 25.40 8.23 11.47
N ASN A 10 25.89 8.09 12.70
CA ASN A 10 25.13 7.43 13.76
C ASN A 10 24.33 8.47 14.55
N LEU A 11 23.03 8.47 14.33
CA LEU A 11 22.06 9.36 14.97
C LEU A 11 21.05 8.56 15.80
N MET A 12 21.37 7.32 16.16
CA MET A 12 20.50 6.44 16.93
C MET A 12 19.91 7.18 18.14
N SER A 13 18.59 7.11 18.29
CA SER A 13 17.81 7.75 19.35
C SER A 13 17.94 9.28 19.45
N ALA A 14 18.52 9.95 18.45
CA ALA A 14 18.62 11.42 18.41
C ALA A 14 17.24 12.08 18.40
N ASN A 15 17.18 13.29 18.96
CA ASN A 15 16.02 14.15 18.93
C ASN A 15 16.16 15.21 17.83
N LEU A 16 15.40 15.02 16.75
CA LEU A 16 15.33 15.88 15.56
C LEU A 16 13.93 16.47 15.37
N VAL A 17 13.14 16.55 16.45
CA VAL A 17 11.77 17.05 16.39
C VAL A 17 11.76 18.49 15.86
N SER A 18 10.90 18.74 14.88
CA SER A 18 10.76 20.04 14.19
C SER A 18 12.05 20.57 13.56
N ALA A 19 13.07 19.73 13.35
CA ALA A 19 14.31 20.16 12.74
C ALA A 19 14.12 20.48 11.25
N ASN A 20 14.80 21.53 10.78
CA ASN A 20 14.98 21.74 9.34
C ASN A 20 16.15 20.88 8.84
N LEU A 21 15.81 19.82 8.10
CA LEU A 21 16.66 18.79 7.52
C LEU A 21 16.50 18.73 5.98
N THR A 22 16.01 19.82 5.40
CA THR A 22 15.80 19.91 3.95
C THR A 22 17.12 19.69 3.21
N ARG A 23 17.10 18.87 2.16
CA ARG A 23 18.27 18.55 1.33
C ARG A 23 19.48 17.98 2.10
N THR A 24 19.30 17.53 3.33
CA THR A 24 20.36 16.87 4.10
C THR A 24 20.64 15.49 3.50
N ASP A 25 21.91 15.10 3.43
CA ASP A 25 22.30 13.74 3.04
C ASP A 25 22.42 12.86 4.29
N PHE A 26 21.49 11.92 4.42
CA PHE A 26 21.45 10.86 5.43
C PHE A 26 21.66 9.48 4.81
N SER A 27 22.21 9.39 3.60
CA SER A 27 22.38 8.09 2.93
C SER A 27 23.19 7.12 3.81
N GLY A 28 22.64 5.92 4.01
CA GLY A 28 23.23 4.91 4.91
C GLY A 28 23.31 5.28 6.39
N ALA A 29 22.73 6.40 6.83
CA ALA A 29 22.78 6.82 8.23
C ALA A 29 21.95 5.88 9.13
N ASN A 30 22.41 5.72 10.38
CA ASN A 30 21.66 5.01 11.41
C ASN A 30 20.76 5.97 12.18
N LEU A 31 19.47 5.94 11.90
CA LEU A 31 18.40 6.74 12.53
C LEU A 31 17.45 5.85 13.35
N PHE A 32 17.94 4.69 13.80
CA PHE A 32 17.17 3.76 14.62
C PHE A 32 16.56 4.46 15.84
N SER A 33 15.25 4.27 16.04
CA SER A 33 14.48 4.84 17.17
C SER A 33 14.61 6.37 17.34
N THR A 34 14.91 7.11 16.27
CA THR A 34 15.00 8.57 16.31
C THR A 34 13.64 9.24 16.45
N LYS A 35 13.64 10.45 17.04
CA LYS A 35 12.46 11.31 17.10
C LYS A 35 12.56 12.37 16.02
N VAL A 36 11.78 12.24 14.95
CA VAL A 36 11.83 13.09 13.75
C VAL A 36 10.45 13.73 13.48
N MET A 37 9.59 13.77 14.50
CA MET A 37 8.24 14.30 14.40
C MET A 37 8.26 15.74 13.92
N ARG A 38 7.39 16.07 12.96
CA ARG A 38 7.23 17.42 12.39
C ARG A 38 8.51 18.00 11.77
N ALA A 39 9.55 17.21 11.55
CA ALA A 39 10.75 17.68 10.88
C ALA A 39 10.46 17.94 9.39
N ASP A 40 11.24 18.84 8.81
CA ASP A 40 11.21 19.14 7.39
C ASP A 40 12.39 18.43 6.70
N LEU A 41 12.11 17.31 6.05
CA LEU A 41 13.03 16.43 5.32
C LEU A 41 12.83 16.55 3.80
N ARG A 42 12.20 17.64 3.31
CA ARG A 42 11.95 17.80 1.88
C ARG A 42 13.23 17.68 1.08
N ASN A 43 13.18 16.86 0.03
CA ASN A 43 14.31 16.59 -0.87
C ASN A 43 15.57 16.06 -0.14
N ALA A 44 15.45 15.48 1.06
CA ALA A 44 16.57 14.84 1.74
C ALA A 44 16.96 13.54 1.03
N ASN A 45 18.24 13.19 1.06
CA ASN A 45 18.71 11.88 0.61
C ASN A 45 18.73 10.93 1.81
N LEU A 46 17.78 10.00 1.86
CA LEU A 46 17.59 9.02 2.93
C LEU A 46 17.86 7.59 2.43
N SER A 47 18.49 7.44 1.26
CA SER A 47 18.68 6.14 0.62
C SER A 47 19.47 5.19 1.52
N GLY A 48 18.94 3.99 1.76
CA GLY A 48 19.57 2.99 2.60
C GLY A 48 19.67 3.36 4.10
N ALA A 49 19.03 4.45 4.54
CA ALA A 49 19.04 4.83 5.94
C ALA A 49 18.23 3.84 6.80
N ASN A 50 18.67 3.62 8.03
CA ASN A 50 17.95 2.80 9.01
C ASN A 50 17.03 3.69 9.86
N PHE A 51 15.74 3.65 9.59
CA PHE A 51 14.67 4.31 10.35
C PHE A 51 13.83 3.35 11.19
N GLN A 52 14.32 2.13 11.45
CA GLN A 52 13.57 1.16 12.22
C GLN A 52 13.11 1.77 13.55
N LYS A 53 11.82 1.63 13.85
CA LYS A 53 11.16 2.17 15.06
C LYS A 53 11.27 3.68 15.26
N ALA A 54 11.68 4.44 14.23
CA ALA A 54 11.72 5.90 14.30
C ALA A 54 10.31 6.49 14.33
N ASN A 55 10.17 7.67 14.93
CA ASN A 55 8.92 8.41 14.94
C ASN A 55 9.01 9.62 14.00
N LEU A 56 8.42 9.48 12.82
CA LEU A 56 8.29 10.49 11.76
C LEU A 56 6.87 11.07 11.68
N THR A 57 6.08 10.98 12.75
CA THR A 57 4.70 11.51 12.77
C THR A 57 4.68 12.96 12.30
N LYS A 58 3.85 13.26 11.29
CA LYS A 58 3.74 14.60 10.67
C LYS A 58 5.03 15.18 10.08
N ALA A 59 6.05 14.36 9.80
CA ALA A 59 7.24 14.83 9.09
C ALA A 59 6.91 15.13 7.63
N ASN A 60 7.60 16.11 7.05
CA ASN A 60 7.51 16.40 5.62
C ASN A 60 8.69 15.78 4.88
N LEU A 61 8.44 14.73 4.12
CA LEU A 61 9.36 13.96 3.28
C LEU A 61 9.07 14.17 1.78
N GLU A 62 8.37 15.24 1.40
CA GLU A 62 8.05 15.52 -0.01
C GLU A 62 9.33 15.56 -0.87
N GLY A 63 9.32 14.77 -1.95
CA GLY A 63 10.45 14.60 -2.86
C GLY A 63 11.71 13.97 -2.24
N ALA A 64 11.63 13.38 -1.04
CA ALA A 64 12.78 12.72 -0.42
C ALA A 64 13.11 11.39 -1.12
N ASN A 65 14.39 11.03 -1.15
CA ASN A 65 14.84 9.74 -1.66
C ASN A 65 15.00 8.75 -0.50
N LEU A 66 14.04 7.84 -0.33
CA LEU A 66 14.02 6.76 0.67
C LEU A 66 14.35 5.39 0.04
N ASN A 67 14.97 5.36 -1.13
CA ASN A 67 15.27 4.11 -1.83
C ASN A 67 16.05 3.15 -0.94
N SER A 68 15.55 1.91 -0.81
CA SER A 68 16.14 0.86 0.04
C SER A 68 16.29 1.22 1.53
N ALA A 69 15.61 2.27 2.02
CA ALA A 69 15.60 2.59 3.44
C ALA A 69 14.85 1.53 4.24
N ASP A 70 15.25 1.33 5.50
CA ASP A 70 14.55 0.42 6.42
C ASP A 70 13.70 1.20 7.41
N LEU A 71 12.39 1.22 7.17
CA LEU A 71 11.36 1.88 7.97
C LEU A 71 10.54 0.86 8.79
N MET A 72 11.08 -0.33 9.05
CA MET A 72 10.35 -1.37 9.78
C MET A 72 9.88 -0.88 11.15
N GLY A 73 8.58 -0.98 11.40
CA GLY A 73 7.93 -0.50 12.63
C GLY A 73 8.04 1.02 12.85
N ALA A 74 8.42 1.80 11.84
CA ALA A 74 8.45 3.26 11.95
C ALA A 74 7.03 3.82 11.99
N ASN A 75 6.86 4.94 12.71
CA ASN A 75 5.59 5.67 12.73
C ASN A 75 5.69 6.88 11.79
N LEU A 76 5.05 6.79 10.63
CA LEU A 76 4.88 7.83 9.62
C LEU A 76 3.44 8.38 9.57
N SER A 77 2.65 8.20 10.63
CA SER A 77 1.26 8.70 10.64
C SER A 77 1.21 10.19 10.32
N GLN A 78 0.30 10.56 9.41
CA GLN A 78 0.11 11.92 8.90
C GLN A 78 1.38 12.56 8.29
N ALA A 79 2.39 11.77 7.90
CA ALA A 79 3.56 12.28 7.19
C ALA A 79 3.21 12.64 5.74
N VAL A 80 3.94 13.59 5.17
CA VAL A 80 3.82 13.99 3.76
C VAL A 80 4.96 13.34 3.00
N LEU A 81 4.66 12.40 2.10
CA LEU A 81 5.58 11.64 1.26
C LEU A 81 5.32 11.88 -0.24
N ILE A 82 4.65 12.99 -0.58
CA ILE A 82 4.27 13.33 -1.96
C ILE A 82 5.50 13.28 -2.87
N GLY A 83 5.42 12.50 -3.95
CA GLY A 83 6.49 12.36 -4.95
C GLY A 83 7.84 11.85 -4.41
N SER A 84 7.85 11.18 -3.25
CA SER A 84 9.07 10.57 -2.70
C SER A 84 9.37 9.22 -3.35
N ASP A 85 10.66 8.86 -3.39
CA ASP A 85 11.12 7.59 -3.92
C ASP A 85 11.31 6.58 -2.77
N LEU A 86 10.46 5.56 -2.68
CA LEU A 86 10.54 4.45 -1.71
C LEU A 86 10.86 3.11 -2.39
N ILE A 87 11.53 3.14 -3.54
CA ILE A 87 11.81 1.93 -4.32
C ILE A 87 12.62 0.95 -3.46
N ARG A 88 12.11 -0.28 -3.34
CA ARG A 88 12.69 -1.35 -2.50
C ARG A 88 12.84 -1.00 -1.01
N ALA A 89 12.15 0.02 -0.51
CA ALA A 89 12.13 0.33 0.92
C ALA A 89 11.42 -0.77 1.72
N SER A 90 11.83 -0.96 2.97
CA SER A 90 11.17 -1.86 3.92
C SER A 90 10.24 -1.05 4.82
N LEU A 91 8.93 -1.24 4.68
CA LEU A 91 7.85 -0.64 5.45
C LEU A 91 7.10 -1.70 6.29
N VAL A 92 7.71 -2.86 6.52
CA VAL A 92 7.14 -3.95 7.32
C VAL A 92 6.70 -3.41 8.68
N GLU A 93 5.43 -3.63 9.05
CA GLU A 93 4.82 -3.13 10.30
C GLU A 93 4.85 -1.60 10.47
N ALA A 94 5.14 -0.83 9.42
CA ALA A 94 5.14 0.63 9.49
C ALA A 94 3.71 1.18 9.62
N ASN A 95 3.55 2.25 10.39
CA ASN A 95 2.29 2.97 10.52
C ASN A 95 2.29 4.21 9.61
N LEU A 96 1.55 4.18 8.52
CA LEU A 96 1.32 5.27 7.57
C LEU A 96 -0.14 5.78 7.61
N LEU A 97 -0.85 5.58 8.72
CA LEU A 97 -2.22 6.06 8.88
C LEU A 97 -2.33 7.55 8.52
N GLU A 98 -3.27 7.89 7.63
CA GLU A 98 -3.51 9.25 7.13
C GLU A 98 -2.28 9.93 6.48
N ALA A 99 -1.25 9.18 6.08
CA ALA A 99 -0.12 9.73 5.35
C ALA A 99 -0.49 10.09 3.90
N ASP A 100 0.21 11.07 3.33
CA ASP A 100 0.04 11.48 1.93
C ASP A 100 1.21 10.98 1.08
N LEU A 101 1.00 9.88 0.36
CA LEU A 101 1.93 9.25 -0.57
C LEU A 101 1.56 9.56 -2.04
N SER A 102 0.81 10.63 -2.31
CA SER A 102 0.37 10.95 -3.68
C SER A 102 1.58 11.04 -4.63
N GLY A 103 1.54 10.28 -5.73
CA GLY A 103 2.62 10.19 -6.72
C GLY A 103 3.94 9.60 -6.23
N ALA A 104 4.00 9.00 -5.03
CA ALA A 104 5.21 8.33 -4.54
C ALA A 104 5.51 7.04 -5.32
N ASP A 105 6.79 6.66 -5.39
CA ASP A 105 7.21 5.41 -6.03
C ASP A 105 7.60 4.36 -4.99
N LEU A 106 6.72 3.38 -4.76
CA LEU A 106 6.90 2.22 -3.88
C LEU A 106 7.19 0.94 -4.68
N THR A 107 7.72 1.04 -5.89
CA THR A 107 8.07 -0.13 -6.71
C THR A 107 8.96 -1.10 -5.92
N GLU A 108 8.57 -2.37 -5.87
CA GLU A 108 9.25 -3.45 -5.14
C GLU A 108 9.43 -3.19 -3.63
N ALA A 109 8.69 -2.24 -3.04
CA ALA A 109 8.71 -2.01 -1.60
C ALA A 109 8.09 -3.20 -0.84
N LYS A 110 8.52 -3.38 0.42
CA LYS A 110 8.03 -4.44 1.30
C LYS A 110 7.15 -3.85 2.39
N LEU A 111 5.86 -4.07 2.28
CA LEU A 111 4.82 -3.63 3.22
C LEU A 111 4.16 -4.81 3.94
N SER A 112 4.61 -6.04 3.68
CA SER A 112 3.98 -7.26 4.17
C SER A 112 4.06 -7.41 5.69
N GLY A 113 3.05 -8.09 6.24
CA GLY A 113 3.06 -8.61 7.59
C GLY A 113 4.00 -9.81 7.71
N ARG A 114 4.51 -10.07 8.91
CA ARG A 114 5.19 -11.33 9.24
C ARG A 114 4.19 -12.34 9.81
N TYR A 115 4.23 -13.56 9.29
CA TYR A 115 3.85 -14.74 10.07
C TYR A 115 4.87 -14.93 11.18
N GLN A 116 4.49 -14.67 12.44
CA GLN A 116 5.28 -15.17 13.55
C GLN A 116 4.82 -16.59 13.91
N ARG A 117 5.80 -17.47 14.18
CA ARG A 117 5.54 -18.73 14.88
C ARG A 117 4.82 -18.38 16.18
N GLU A 118 3.81 -19.17 16.57
CA GLU A 118 2.90 -18.96 17.73
C GLU A 118 1.54 -18.29 17.43
N GLY A 119 1.15 -18.14 16.16
CA GLY A 119 -0.24 -17.78 15.81
C GLY A 119 -0.56 -16.29 15.97
N TYR A 120 0.46 -15.44 16.09
CA TYR A 120 0.31 -13.99 15.98
C TYR A 120 0.50 -13.57 14.51
N PHE A 121 -0.58 -13.09 13.91
CA PHE A 121 -0.53 -12.36 12.66
C PHE A 121 -0.04 -10.95 12.96
N SER A 122 1.20 -10.61 12.58
CA SER A 122 1.52 -9.20 12.46
C SER A 122 0.88 -8.72 11.17
N ARG A 123 -0.01 -7.72 11.29
CA ARG A 123 -0.58 -7.08 10.11
C ARG A 123 0.53 -6.39 9.33
N GLY A 124 0.37 -6.27 8.02
CA GLY A 124 1.29 -5.49 7.20
C GLY A 124 1.29 -4.01 7.57
N ALA A 125 1.89 -3.19 6.72
CA ALA A 125 1.87 -1.75 6.90
C ALA A 125 0.43 -1.23 6.97
N ASN A 126 0.20 -0.23 7.82
CA ASN A 126 -1.09 0.44 7.91
C ASN A 126 -1.08 1.72 7.06
N LEU A 127 -1.80 1.72 5.95
CA LEU A 127 -2.00 2.87 5.06
C LEU A 127 -3.44 3.41 5.11
N GLY A 128 -4.22 3.02 6.14
CA GLY A 128 -5.61 3.37 6.26
C GLY A 128 -5.84 4.88 6.24
N LYS A 129 -6.89 5.32 5.55
CA LYS A 129 -7.24 6.75 5.37
C LYS A 129 -6.14 7.60 4.73
N GLY A 130 -5.08 6.97 4.21
CA GLY A 130 -4.01 7.64 3.51
C GLY A 130 -4.45 8.13 2.13
N LYS A 131 -3.57 8.91 1.49
CA LYS A 131 -3.72 9.32 0.09
C LYS A 131 -2.58 8.73 -0.72
N LEU A 132 -2.91 7.93 -1.71
CA LEU A 132 -1.97 7.24 -2.58
C LEU A 132 -2.22 7.61 -4.05
N ALA A 133 -3.01 8.65 -4.34
CA ALA A 133 -3.41 8.96 -5.70
C ALA A 133 -2.20 9.03 -6.67
N GLY A 134 -2.22 8.21 -7.73
CA GLY A 134 -1.15 8.11 -8.72
C GLY A 134 0.16 7.49 -8.22
N ALA A 135 0.20 6.90 -7.02
CA ALA A 135 1.38 6.20 -6.52
C ALA A 135 1.67 4.94 -7.34
N LYS A 136 2.95 4.57 -7.42
CA LYS A 136 3.39 3.32 -8.05
C LYS A 136 3.68 2.29 -6.97
N MET A 137 3.08 1.12 -7.08
CA MET A 137 3.29 -0.01 -6.18
C MET A 137 3.60 -1.28 -7.00
N VAL A 138 4.23 -1.10 -8.16
CA VAL A 138 4.56 -2.18 -9.09
C VAL A 138 5.44 -3.22 -8.39
N ARG A 139 5.02 -4.49 -8.42
CA ARG A 139 5.69 -5.62 -7.74
C ARG A 139 5.95 -5.40 -6.25
N ALA A 140 5.25 -4.48 -5.60
CA ALA A 140 5.34 -4.31 -4.16
C ALA A 140 4.71 -5.51 -3.44
N ASP A 141 5.21 -5.81 -2.25
CA ASP A 141 4.68 -6.85 -1.38
C ASP A 141 3.82 -6.22 -0.29
N LEU A 142 2.50 -6.33 -0.42
CA LEU A 142 1.48 -5.77 0.47
C LEU A 142 0.70 -6.86 1.22
N VAL A 143 1.27 -8.07 1.39
CA VAL A 143 0.54 -9.14 2.08
C VAL A 143 0.05 -8.68 3.46
N ALA A 144 -1.25 -8.83 3.70
CA ALA A 144 -1.94 -8.41 4.92
C ALA A 144 -1.81 -6.91 5.28
N ALA A 145 -1.50 -6.04 4.31
CA ALA A 145 -1.49 -4.58 4.51
C ALA A 145 -2.91 -4.03 4.70
N GLU A 146 -3.03 -2.93 5.45
CA GLU A 146 -4.30 -2.24 5.67
C GLU A 146 -4.41 -1.00 4.79
N LEU A 147 -5.36 -0.98 3.85
CA LEU A 147 -5.68 0.13 2.96
C LEU A 147 -7.15 0.56 3.12
N ASN A 148 -7.72 0.40 4.31
CA ASN A 148 -9.11 0.74 4.57
C ASN A 148 -9.34 2.25 4.44
N GLU A 149 -10.40 2.64 3.73
CA GLU A 149 -10.77 4.05 3.49
C GLU A 149 -9.66 4.87 2.81
N THR A 150 -8.69 4.21 2.16
CA THR A 150 -7.56 4.86 1.50
C THR A 150 -7.95 5.37 0.12
N ASP A 151 -7.48 6.57 -0.24
CA ASP A 151 -7.61 7.10 -1.59
C ASP A 151 -6.50 6.54 -2.48
N CYS A 152 -6.82 5.49 -3.23
CA CYS A 152 -5.91 4.77 -4.11
C CYS A 152 -6.20 5.05 -5.59
N ARG A 153 -6.81 6.19 -5.94
CA ARG A 153 -7.11 6.50 -7.35
C ARG A 153 -5.86 6.48 -8.22
N ASP A 154 -5.96 5.90 -9.41
CA ASP A 154 -4.86 5.82 -10.39
C ASP A 154 -3.58 5.13 -9.86
N VAL A 155 -3.68 4.33 -8.80
CA VAL A 155 -2.53 3.56 -8.28
C VAL A 155 -2.19 2.40 -9.20
N ASP A 156 -0.90 2.22 -9.46
CA ASP A 156 -0.37 1.09 -10.22
C ASP A 156 0.08 -0.04 -9.28
N PHE A 157 -0.76 -1.07 -9.12
CA PHE A 157 -0.46 -2.31 -8.40
C PHE A 157 0.01 -3.44 -9.33
N SER A 158 0.51 -3.15 -10.54
CA SER A 158 0.90 -4.18 -11.50
C SER A 158 1.91 -5.17 -10.91
N GLY A 159 1.58 -6.46 -10.92
CA GLY A 159 2.43 -7.52 -10.37
C GLY A 159 2.62 -7.49 -8.86
N ALA A 160 1.90 -6.61 -8.14
CA ALA A 160 1.98 -6.52 -6.68
C ALA A 160 1.32 -7.73 -6.02
N ASN A 161 1.76 -8.04 -4.80
CA ASN A 161 1.12 -9.05 -3.97
C ASN A 161 0.29 -8.38 -2.89
N LEU A 162 -1.04 -8.36 -3.03
CA LEU A 162 -1.98 -7.86 -2.03
C LEU A 162 -2.78 -8.99 -1.38
N SER A 163 -2.23 -10.22 -1.35
CA SER A 163 -2.92 -11.31 -0.67
C SER A 163 -3.23 -10.95 0.79
N GLU A 164 -4.45 -11.25 1.24
CA GLU A 164 -4.96 -10.93 2.58
C GLU A 164 -5.02 -9.42 2.91
N ALA A 165 -4.78 -8.52 1.95
CA ALA A 165 -4.85 -7.09 2.19
C ALA A 165 -6.30 -6.63 2.41
N SER A 166 -6.49 -5.64 3.27
CA SER A 166 -7.80 -5.06 3.54
C SER A 166 -7.95 -3.75 2.78
N LEU A 167 -8.81 -3.71 1.76
CA LEU A 167 -9.11 -2.54 0.92
C LEU A 167 -10.55 -2.04 1.14
N LYS A 168 -11.11 -2.27 2.33
CA LYS A 168 -12.51 -1.92 2.60
C LYS A 168 -12.73 -0.43 2.45
N GLN A 169 -13.80 -0.06 1.75
CA GLN A 169 -14.17 1.35 1.54
C GLN A 169 -13.06 2.20 0.88
N ALA A 170 -12.06 1.57 0.26
CA ALA A 170 -11.03 2.28 -0.47
C ALA A 170 -11.58 2.86 -1.77
N CYS A 171 -11.05 4.01 -2.18
CA CYS A 171 -11.30 4.55 -3.52
C CYS A 171 -10.24 3.98 -4.47
N LEU A 172 -10.64 3.03 -5.33
CA LEU A 172 -9.78 2.31 -6.26
C LEU A 172 -10.12 2.65 -7.71
N VAL A 173 -10.59 3.88 -7.95
CA VAL A 173 -10.98 4.32 -9.30
C VAL A 173 -9.74 4.32 -10.20
N SER A 174 -9.86 3.69 -11.36
CA SER A 174 -8.80 3.60 -12.38
C SER A 174 -7.48 2.98 -11.89
N THR A 175 -7.52 2.13 -10.85
CA THR A 175 -6.32 1.39 -10.40
C THR A 175 -5.95 0.27 -11.35
N CYS A 176 -4.65 -0.02 -11.45
CA CYS A 176 -4.13 -1.13 -12.24
C CYS A 176 -3.77 -2.32 -11.34
N PHE A 177 -4.53 -3.41 -11.41
CA PHE A 177 -4.25 -4.68 -10.72
C PHE A 177 -3.65 -5.74 -11.66
N VAL A 178 -3.08 -5.33 -12.79
CA VAL A 178 -2.62 -6.24 -13.84
C VAL A 178 -1.57 -7.21 -13.30
N ASN A 179 -1.80 -8.52 -13.47
CA ASN A 179 -0.97 -9.61 -12.95
C ASN A 179 -0.71 -9.57 -11.42
N SER A 180 -1.57 -8.88 -10.66
CA SER A 180 -1.44 -8.82 -9.20
C SER A 180 -2.01 -10.06 -8.52
N LYS A 181 -1.54 -10.35 -7.31
CA LYS A 181 -2.09 -11.39 -6.45
C LYS A 181 -3.05 -10.75 -5.47
N LEU A 182 -4.31 -11.15 -5.49
CA LEU A 182 -5.37 -10.57 -4.66
C LEU A 182 -6.07 -11.64 -3.83
N GLY A 183 -5.44 -12.81 -3.67
CA GLY A 183 -6.03 -13.91 -2.93
C GLY A 183 -6.40 -13.47 -1.50
N ASP A 184 -7.61 -13.78 -1.04
CA ASP A 184 -8.16 -13.34 0.24
C ASP A 184 -8.34 -11.82 0.46
N ALA A 185 -7.98 -10.98 -0.51
CA ALA A 185 -8.06 -9.53 -0.37
C ALA A 185 -9.50 -9.05 -0.18
N ASP A 186 -9.70 -8.01 0.64
CA ASP A 186 -11.03 -7.56 1.05
C ASP A 186 -11.42 -6.23 0.40
N PHE A 187 -12.28 -6.29 -0.61
CA PHE A 187 -12.74 -5.12 -1.38
C PHE A 187 -14.10 -4.59 -0.91
N ARG A 188 -14.65 -5.08 0.21
CA ARG A 188 -16.03 -4.75 0.59
C ARG A 188 -16.23 -3.24 0.76
N GLY A 189 -17.20 -2.71 0.02
CA GLY A 189 -17.52 -1.29 -0.01
C GLY A 189 -16.52 -0.41 -0.76
N ALA A 190 -15.51 -0.98 -1.42
CA ALA A 190 -14.57 -0.22 -2.25
C ALA A 190 -15.22 0.24 -3.55
N ASP A 191 -14.77 1.38 -4.08
CA ASP A 191 -15.11 1.87 -5.41
C ASP A 191 -14.06 1.40 -6.42
N LEU A 192 -14.43 0.43 -7.26
CA LEU A 192 -13.56 -0.17 -8.28
C LEU A 192 -13.81 0.38 -9.70
N THR A 193 -14.48 1.53 -9.83
CA THR A 193 -14.81 2.08 -11.14
C THR A 193 -13.57 2.19 -12.02
N ASP A 194 -13.61 1.60 -13.22
CA ASP A 194 -12.52 1.61 -14.20
C ASP A 194 -11.23 0.89 -13.80
N ALA A 195 -11.20 0.16 -12.67
CA ALA A 195 -10.06 -0.64 -12.25
C ALA A 195 -9.80 -1.82 -13.20
N ASP A 196 -8.54 -2.09 -13.52
CA ASP A 196 -8.12 -3.15 -14.47
C ASP A 196 -7.61 -4.38 -13.73
N PHE A 197 -8.26 -5.53 -13.95
CA PHE A 197 -7.95 -6.81 -13.33
C PHE A 197 -7.27 -7.81 -14.29
N SER A 198 -6.72 -7.37 -15.42
CA SER A 198 -6.12 -8.28 -16.41
C SER A 198 -5.06 -9.20 -15.78
N GLY A 199 -5.33 -10.51 -15.78
CA GLY A 199 -4.41 -11.51 -15.22
C GLY A 199 -4.26 -11.48 -13.71
N ALA A 200 -5.13 -10.77 -12.98
CA ALA A 200 -5.13 -10.78 -11.51
C ALA A 200 -5.60 -12.14 -10.97
N GLU A 201 -4.98 -12.61 -9.89
CA GLU A 201 -5.36 -13.84 -9.18
C GLU A 201 -6.37 -13.49 -8.07
N LEU A 202 -7.62 -13.97 -8.15
CA LEU A 202 -8.75 -13.55 -7.28
C LEU A 202 -9.24 -14.63 -6.31
N ILE A 203 -8.45 -15.67 -6.06
CA ILE A 203 -8.83 -16.79 -5.18
C ILE A 203 -9.28 -16.27 -3.81
N GLU A 204 -10.53 -16.53 -3.43
CA GLU A 204 -11.14 -16.09 -2.17
C GLU A 204 -11.15 -14.56 -1.95
N ALA A 205 -10.92 -13.75 -2.99
CA ALA A 205 -11.06 -12.31 -2.92
C ALA A 205 -12.52 -11.91 -2.60
N LYS A 206 -12.71 -10.99 -1.66
CA LYS A 206 -14.02 -10.67 -1.08
C LYS A 206 -14.63 -9.46 -1.77
N PHE A 207 -15.62 -9.70 -2.62
CA PHE A 207 -16.35 -8.68 -3.37
C PHE A 207 -17.83 -8.54 -2.95
N GLN A 208 -18.24 -9.07 -1.79
CA GLN A 208 -19.64 -9.00 -1.38
C GLN A 208 -20.17 -7.55 -1.34
N GLY A 209 -21.29 -7.32 -2.03
CA GLY A 209 -21.92 -6.01 -2.17
C GLY A 209 -21.15 -4.99 -3.01
N VAL A 210 -20.10 -5.39 -3.73
CA VAL A 210 -19.28 -4.48 -4.56
C VAL A 210 -19.90 -4.32 -5.96
N ASP A 211 -19.78 -3.11 -6.54
CA ASP A 211 -20.16 -2.87 -7.93
C ASP A 211 -18.97 -3.16 -8.86
N LEU A 212 -19.02 -4.30 -9.55
CA LEU A 212 -18.03 -4.73 -10.51
C LEU A 212 -18.39 -4.36 -11.95
N ARG A 213 -19.54 -3.70 -12.22
CA ARG A 213 -20.03 -3.47 -13.59
C ARG A 213 -19.07 -2.65 -14.47
N LYS A 214 -18.27 -1.79 -13.83
CA LYS A 214 -17.33 -0.89 -14.51
C LYS A 214 -15.86 -1.30 -14.37
N VAL A 215 -15.57 -2.48 -13.84
CA VAL A 215 -14.19 -2.98 -13.85
C VAL A 215 -13.82 -3.47 -15.25
N LYS A 216 -12.53 -3.46 -15.55
CA LYS A 216 -11.97 -3.93 -16.82
C LYS A 216 -11.33 -5.29 -16.61
N ASN A 217 -11.52 -6.18 -17.59
CA ASN A 217 -10.75 -7.40 -17.75
C ASN A 217 -10.76 -8.37 -16.56
N ILE A 218 -11.82 -8.37 -15.74
CA ILE A 218 -12.05 -9.47 -14.80
C ILE A 218 -12.57 -10.69 -15.58
N SER A 219 -11.93 -11.84 -15.43
CA SER A 219 -12.38 -13.06 -16.13
C SER A 219 -13.50 -13.74 -15.33
N PHE A 220 -14.36 -14.49 -16.02
CA PHE A 220 -15.40 -15.26 -15.32
C PHE A 220 -14.81 -16.38 -14.47
N GLN A 221 -13.67 -16.96 -14.87
CA GLN A 221 -12.97 -18.00 -14.10
C GLN A 221 -12.41 -17.45 -12.79
N GLU A 222 -11.80 -16.27 -12.82
CA GLU A 222 -11.28 -15.65 -11.59
C GLU A 222 -12.41 -15.16 -10.69
N LEU A 223 -13.50 -14.64 -11.28
CA LEU A 223 -14.68 -14.27 -10.50
C LEU A 223 -15.31 -15.48 -9.80
N GLU A 224 -15.36 -16.66 -10.44
CA GLU A 224 -15.87 -17.91 -9.85
C GLU A 224 -15.08 -18.37 -8.62
N LEU A 225 -13.78 -18.05 -8.57
CA LEU A 225 -12.91 -18.36 -7.43
C LEU A 225 -13.02 -17.34 -6.28
N SER A 226 -13.73 -16.23 -6.49
CA SER A 226 -13.88 -15.16 -5.53
C SER A 226 -15.09 -15.37 -4.59
N ILE A 227 -15.29 -14.48 -3.64
CA ILE A 227 -16.43 -14.50 -2.72
C ILE A 227 -17.34 -13.31 -3.03
N ILE A 228 -18.47 -13.59 -3.68
CA ILE A 228 -19.53 -12.62 -4.00
C ILE A 228 -20.82 -12.96 -3.25
N ASP A 229 -21.80 -12.07 -3.30
CA ASP A 229 -23.15 -12.28 -2.79
C ASP A 229 -24.21 -11.79 -3.79
N SER A 230 -25.49 -12.01 -3.48
CA SER A 230 -26.62 -11.55 -4.30
C SER A 230 -26.71 -10.02 -4.50
N LYS A 231 -25.94 -9.24 -3.73
CA LYS A 231 -25.88 -7.76 -3.85
C LYS A 231 -24.73 -7.30 -4.73
N THR A 232 -23.78 -8.19 -5.03
CA THR A 232 -22.63 -7.90 -5.88
C THR A 232 -23.11 -7.67 -7.30
N GLN A 233 -22.72 -6.55 -7.91
CA GLN A 233 -23.16 -6.19 -9.26
C GLN A 233 -22.12 -6.63 -10.26
N ILE A 234 -22.50 -7.52 -11.17
CA ILE A 234 -21.58 -8.25 -12.04
C ILE A 234 -21.43 -7.55 -13.40
N PRO A 235 -20.25 -7.59 -14.06
CA PRO A 235 -20.09 -7.15 -15.43
C PRO A 235 -21.13 -7.74 -16.39
N ASP A 236 -21.54 -6.97 -17.40
CA ASP A 236 -22.56 -7.37 -18.36
C ASP A 236 -22.16 -8.55 -19.24
N TYR A 237 -20.86 -8.79 -19.42
CA TYR A 237 -20.27 -9.92 -20.14
C TYR A 237 -20.10 -11.21 -19.31
N ILE A 238 -20.44 -11.19 -18.02
CA ILE A 238 -20.41 -12.38 -17.15
C ILE A 238 -21.84 -12.70 -16.67
N GLU A 239 -22.17 -13.99 -16.65
CA GLU A 239 -23.36 -14.53 -16.01
C GLU A 239 -22.97 -15.31 -14.75
N VAL A 240 -23.69 -15.05 -13.66
CA VAL A 240 -23.57 -15.77 -12.40
C VAL A 240 -24.84 -16.58 -12.19
N ILE A 241 -24.67 -17.89 -11.99
CA ILE A 241 -25.76 -18.84 -11.75
C ILE A 241 -25.63 -19.36 -10.33
N TRP A 242 -26.56 -18.97 -9.46
CA TRP A 242 -26.58 -19.39 -8.06
C TRP A 242 -27.09 -20.83 -7.92
N THR A 243 -26.31 -21.68 -7.26
CA THR A 243 -26.66 -23.07 -6.96
C THR A 243 -27.08 -23.26 -5.50
N SER A 244 -26.68 -22.35 -4.61
CA SER A 244 -27.18 -22.21 -3.24
C SER A 244 -27.08 -20.75 -2.76
N GLU A 245 -27.19 -20.50 -1.46
CA GLU A 245 -27.02 -19.16 -0.85
C GLU A 245 -25.58 -18.64 -1.02
N ASP A 246 -24.58 -19.52 -0.94
CA ASP A 246 -23.16 -19.16 -0.94
C ASP A 246 -22.37 -19.81 -2.09
N THR A 247 -23.03 -20.59 -2.95
CA THR A 247 -22.38 -21.27 -4.08
C THR A 247 -22.98 -20.83 -5.40
N TYR A 248 -22.11 -20.64 -6.39
CA TYR A 248 -22.47 -20.17 -7.72
C TYR A 248 -21.47 -20.69 -8.74
N GLU A 249 -21.86 -20.61 -10.00
CA GLU A 249 -21.00 -20.86 -11.16
C GLU A 249 -20.96 -19.59 -12.02
N CYS A 250 -19.83 -19.32 -12.68
CA CYS A 250 -19.71 -18.21 -13.62
C CYS A 250 -19.51 -18.71 -15.05
N ARG A 251 -20.11 -18.00 -16.01
CA ARG A 251 -19.86 -18.24 -17.44
C ARG A 251 -19.81 -16.94 -18.22
N GLN A 252 -19.12 -16.98 -19.35
CA GLN A 252 -19.16 -15.88 -20.32
C GLN A 252 -20.56 -15.77 -20.93
N LYS A 253 -21.10 -14.55 -20.99
CA LYS A 253 -22.31 -14.28 -21.78
C LYS A 253 -21.95 -14.20 -23.25
N VAL A 254 -22.72 -14.94 -24.05
CA VAL A 254 -22.63 -14.99 -25.52
C VAL A 254 -23.34 -13.79 -26.14
#